data_AF-A0A553RGS1-F1
#
_entry.id   AF-A0A553RGS1-F1
#
_cell.length_a   1.000
_cell.length_b   1.000
_cell.length_c   1.000
_cell.angle_alpha   90.00
_cell.angle_beta   90.00
_cell.angle_gamma   90.00
#
_symmetry.space_group_name_H-M   'P 1'
#
loop_
_entity.id
_entity.type
_entity.pdbx_description
1 polymer ?
#
loop_
_entity_poly.entity_id
_entity_poly.type
_entity_poly.pdbx_seq_one_letter_code
_entity_poly.pdbx_strand_id
1 'polypeptide(L)' 'MATLTGAQGISTGRYHAAVMTNSEQWEAACVRAGRSSGDLAHPLDRENAQSSCAGLFIASHLGFSWPGIWVHVDIASPVH' A
#
# COMPACT_ATOMS: atom_id res chain seq x y z
N MET A 1 -0.78 7.58 2.94
CA MET A 1 -1.88 7.32 2.00
C MET A 1 -1.80 8.33 0.88
N ALA A 2 -1.94 7.92 -0.38
CA ALA A 2 -1.87 8.82 -1.54
C ALA A 2 -2.61 8.22 -2.75
N THR A 3 -3.11 9.05 -3.66
CA THR A 3 -3.52 8.65 -5.01
C THR A 3 -2.30 8.72 -5.92
N LEU A 4 -1.43 7.70 -5.88
CA LEU A 4 -0.05 7.87 -6.34
C LEU A 4 0.21 7.30 -7.74
N THR A 5 -0.27 6.09 -8.03
CA THR A 5 0.09 5.40 -9.27
C THR A 5 -1.12 4.82 -9.99
N GLY A 6 -1.18 4.98 -11.32
CA GLY A 6 -2.16 4.24 -12.13
C GLY A 6 -1.96 2.71 -12.05
N ALA A 7 -0.75 2.26 -11.73
CA ALA A 7 -0.40 0.86 -11.52
C ALA A 7 -1.12 0.21 -10.33
N GLN A 8 -1.54 1.00 -9.33
CA GLN A 8 -2.38 0.48 -8.26
C GLN A 8 -3.65 -0.18 -8.83
N GLY A 9 -4.33 0.47 -9.78
CA GLY A 9 -5.56 -0.05 -10.39
C GLY A 9 -5.36 -1.32 -11.20
N ILE A 10 -4.21 -1.45 -11.86
CA ILE A 10 -3.85 -2.65 -12.62
C ILE A 10 -3.56 -3.83 -11.69
N SER A 11 -2.99 -3.56 -10.51
CA SER A 11 -2.50 -4.60 -9.60
C SER A 11 -3.50 -5.08 -8.57
N THR A 12 -4.31 -4.16 -8.03
CA THR A 12 -5.26 -4.47 -6.94
C THR A 12 -6.71 -4.17 -7.34
N GLY A 13 -6.91 -3.68 -8.57
CA GLY A 13 -8.23 -3.38 -9.11
C GLY A 13 -8.78 -2.05 -8.62
N ARG A 14 -10.04 -1.80 -8.96
CA ARG A 14 -10.73 -0.55 -8.63
C ARG A 14 -11.08 -0.42 -7.15
N TYR A 15 -11.41 -1.53 -6.48
CA TYR A 15 -12.01 -1.48 -5.15
C TYR A 15 -11.05 -1.73 -3.99
N HIS A 16 -9.82 -2.17 -4.25
CA HIS A 16 -8.84 -2.42 -3.19
C HIS A 16 -7.75 -1.36 -3.24
N ALA A 17 -7.49 -0.72 -2.10
CA ALA A 17 -6.27 0.01 -1.89
C ALA A 17 -5.07 -0.95 -1.93
N ALA A 18 -3.96 -0.49 -2.48
CA ALA A 18 -2.71 -1.22 -2.46
C ALA A 18 -1.91 -0.85 -1.20
N VAL A 19 -1.52 -1.84 -0.41
CA VAL A 19 -0.77 -1.63 0.85
C VAL A 19 0.64 -2.18 0.73
N MET A 20 1.64 -1.41 1.16
CA MET A 20 3.02 -1.88 1.29
C MET A 20 3.59 -1.42 2.63
N THR A 21 4.23 -2.32 3.37
CA THR A 21 4.80 -2.05 4.70
C THR A 21 6.00 -2.97 4.97
N ASN A 22 6.82 -2.61 5.96
CA ASN A 22 7.86 -3.48 6.50
C ASN A 22 7.37 -4.46 7.58
N SER A 23 6.07 -4.53 7.86
CA SER A 23 5.52 -5.40 8.90
C SER A 23 4.34 -6.23 8.40
N GLU A 24 4.52 -7.54 8.34
CA GLU A 24 3.47 -8.52 8.01
C GLU A 24 2.24 -8.38 8.94
N GLN A 25 2.48 -8.10 10.23
CA GLN A 25 1.41 -7.85 11.19
C GLN A 25 0.51 -6.68 10.74
N TRP A 26 1.12 -5.63 10.19
CA TRP A 26 0.40 -4.45 9.70
C TRP A 26 -0.21 -4.65 8.32
N GLU A 27 0.38 -5.48 7.43
CA GLU A 27 -0.30 -5.92 6.21
C GLU A 27 -1.63 -6.59 6.56
N ALA A 28 -1.58 -7.59 7.45
CA ALA A 28 -2.76 -8.31 7.89
C ALA A 28 -3.75 -7.39 8.64
N ALA A 29 -3.25 -6.43 9.43
CA ALA A 29 -4.09 -5.45 10.11
C ALA A 29 -4.83 -4.55 9.12
N CYS A 30 -4.16 -4.04 8.08
CA CYS A 30 -4.79 -3.23 7.04
C CYS A 30 -5.87 -4.02 6.28
N VAL A 31 -5.63 -5.28 5.94
CA VAL A 31 -6.64 -6.13 5.28
C VAL A 31 -7.86 -6.35 6.19
N ARG A 32 -7.64 -6.66 7.47
CA ARG A 32 -8.75 -6.83 8.43
C ARG A 32 -9.53 -5.54 8.62
N ALA A 33 -8.83 -4.41 8.78
CA ALA A 33 -9.44 -3.10 8.93
C ALA A 33 -10.30 -2.75 7.70
N GLY A 34 -9.76 -2.95 6.49
CA GLY A 34 -10.49 -2.70 5.25
C GLY A 34 -11.73 -3.58 5.08
N ARG A 35 -11.65 -4.86 5.46
CA ARG A 35 -12.82 -5.75 5.49
C ARG A 35 -13.88 -5.29 6.51
N SER A 36 -13.46 -4.77 7.67
CA SER A 36 -14.40 -4.30 8.69
C SER A 36 -15.02 -2.94 8.37
N SER A 37 -14.29 -2.04 7.70
CA SER A 37 -14.77 -0.70 7.36
C SER A 37 -15.51 -0.64 6.03
N GLY A 38 -15.22 -1.57 5.11
CA GLY A 38 -15.68 -1.53 3.72
C GLY A 38 -14.64 -0.90 2.77
N ASP A 39 -13.61 -0.23 3.30
CA ASP A 39 -12.50 0.34 2.51
C ASP A 39 -11.45 -0.73 2.26
N LEU A 40 -11.73 -1.63 1.31
CA LEU A 40 -10.92 -2.82 1.09
C LEU A 40 -9.47 -2.48 0.77
N ALA A 41 -8.55 -3.31 1.27
CA ALA A 41 -7.12 -3.18 1.08
C ALA A 41 -6.51 -4.54 0.75
N HIS A 42 -5.49 -4.54 -0.12
CA HIS A 42 -4.74 -5.73 -0.50
C HIS A 42 -3.23 -5.45 -0.42
N PRO A 43 -2.43 -6.34 0.20
CA PRO A 43 -0.98 -6.20 0.21
C PRO A 43 -0.43 -6.26 -1.22
N LEU A 44 0.53 -5.40 -1.54
CA LEU A 44 1.28 -5.47 -2.78
C LEU A 44 2.33 -6.55 -2.69
N ASP A 45 2.48 -7.31 -3.78
CA ASP A 45 3.72 -8.05 -4.00
C ASP A 45 4.85 -7.06 -4.32
N ARG A 46 6.06 -7.37 -3.83
CA ARG A 46 7.29 -6.61 -4.11
C ARG A 46 7.62 -6.61 -5.61
N GLU A 47 7.11 -7.59 -6.36
CA GLU A 47 7.26 -7.74 -7.81
C GLU A 47 6.36 -6.80 -8.64
N ASN A 48 5.37 -6.12 -8.03
CA ASN A 48 4.51 -5.17 -8.76
C ASN A 48 5.17 -3.78 -8.87
N ALA A 49 6.09 -3.67 -9.84
CA ALA A 49 7.15 -2.68 -9.89
C ALA A 49 6.73 -1.21 -9.66
N GLN A 50 5.63 -0.72 -10.23
CA GLN A 50 5.38 0.73 -10.21
C GLN A 50 4.80 1.25 -8.88
N SER A 51 3.82 0.57 -8.28
CA SER A 51 3.25 1.01 -6.99
C SER A 51 4.22 0.73 -5.83
N SER A 52 4.94 -0.41 -5.88
CA SER A 52 5.96 -0.77 -4.89
C SER A 52 7.20 0.13 -4.97
N CYS A 53 7.69 0.52 -6.16
CA CYS A 53 8.79 1.48 -6.26
C CYS A 53 8.42 2.86 -5.71
N ALA A 54 7.19 3.32 -5.95
CA ALA A 54 6.73 4.61 -5.45
C ALA A 54 6.66 4.64 -3.91
N GLY A 55 6.16 3.56 -3.29
CA GLY A 55 6.16 3.45 -1.83
C GLY A 55 7.59 3.33 -1.25
N LEU A 56 8.50 2.60 -1.90
CA LEU A 56 9.90 2.51 -1.47
C LEU A 56 10.65 3.84 -1.62
N PHE A 57 10.35 4.61 -2.67
CA PHE A 57 10.88 5.96 -2.84
C PHE A 57 10.44 6.86 -1.67
N ILE A 58 9.19 6.78 -1.22
CA ILE A 58 8.73 7.54 -0.05
C ILE A 58 9.43 7.02 1.22
N ALA A 59 9.52 5.70 1.41
CA ALA A 59 10.15 5.10 2.57
C ALA A 59 11.64 5.47 2.70
N SER A 60 12.36 5.63 1.58
CA SER A 60 13.78 6.00 1.60
C SER A 60 14.06 7.36 2.25
N HIS A 61 13.06 8.26 2.28
CA HIS A 61 13.16 9.57 2.91
C HIS A 61 12.97 9.52 4.44
N LEU A 62 12.47 8.41 4.99
CA LEU A 62 12.59 8.11 6.42
C LEU A 62 13.98 7.55 6.77
N GLY A 63 14.69 7.02 5.77
CA GLY A 63 15.89 6.21 5.91
C GLY A 63 15.55 4.74 6.09
N PHE A 64 16.14 3.85 5.27
CA PHE A 64 15.89 2.41 5.37
C PHE A 64 16.34 1.77 6.69
N SER A 65 17.14 2.49 7.48
CA SER A 65 17.55 2.11 8.84
C SER A 65 16.60 2.61 9.93
N TRP A 66 15.53 3.34 9.58
CA TRP A 66 14.56 3.79 10.57
C TRP A 66 13.88 2.60 11.25
N PRO A 67 13.90 2.50 12.60
CA PRO A 67 13.50 1.29 13.30
C PRO A 67 11.99 1.10 13.43
N GLY A 68 11.19 2.06 12.98
CA GLY A 68 9.74 2.01 13.13
C GLY A 68 9.04 1.23 12.02
N ILE A 69 7.72 1.18 12.14
CA ILE A 69 6.84 0.54 11.16
C ILE A 69 6.27 1.63 10.25
N TRP A 70 6.38 1.42 8.94
CA TRP A 70 5.80 2.33 7.95
C TRP A 70 4.73 1.59 7.14
N VAL A 71 3.66 2.31 6.78
CA VAL A 71 2.59 1.77 5.95
C VAL A 71 2.33 2.76 4.83
N HIS A 72 2.63 2.35 3.60
CA HIS A 72 2.20 3.02 2.39
C HIS A 72 0.85 2.45 1.94
N VAL A 73 -0.07 3.34 1.58
CA VAL A 73 -1.40 2.97 1.07
C VAL A 73 -1.65 3.79 -0.19
N ASP A 74 -1.66 3.14 -1.34
CA ASP A 74 -2.01 3.74 -2.63
C ASP A 74 -3.50 3.50 -2.91
N ILE A 75 -4.24 4.59 -3.10
CA ILE A 75 -5.69 4.62 -3.27
C ILE A 75 -6.10 5.24 -4.61
N ALA A 76 -5.21 5.23 -5.61
CA ALA A 76 -5.45 5.89 -6.89
C ALA A 76 -6.81 5.53 -7.54
N SER A 77 -7.18 4.25 -7.59
CA SER A 77 -8.42 3.78 -8.22
C SER A 77 -9.63 3.75 -7.28
N PRO A 78 -9.52 3.37 -6.00
CA PRO A 78 -10.66 3.35 -5.07
C PRO A 78 -11.38 4.68 -4.86
N VAL A 79 -10.75 5.82 -5.14
CA VAL A 79 -11.36 7.15 -4.96
C VAL A 79 -11.96 7.76 -6.24
N HIS A 80 -12.04 6.97 -7.32
CA HIS A 80 -12.63 7.36 -8.60
C HIS A 80 -13.84 6.48 -8.95
#